data_AF-A0A354W755-F1
#
_entry.id   AF-A0A354W755-F1
#
_cell.length_a   1.000
_cell.length_b   1.000
_cell.length_c   1.000
_cell.angle_alpha   90.00
_cell.angle_beta   90.00
_cell.angle_gamma   90.00
#
_symmetry.space_group_name_H-M   'P 1'
#
loop_
_entity.id
_entity.type
_entity.pdbx_description
1 polymer ?
#
loop_
_entity_poly.entity_id
_entity_poly.type
_entity_poly.pdbx_seq_one_letter_code
_entity_poly.pdbx_strand_id
1 'polypeptide(L)'
;MKKMRNLGLILTLALALSGCQGAKHHYKSGKKYAGASMLKESVTSYKRAIDRKPNKVKYRIAMEEAGSALLEELFTNYRFADGNDSASIYKFRDAEKWRNYLAPYINTSRYEGFYDQDYGDQLDRFLAQKYERANKWIRTREYERALKNLLEIKELDPDYKDVGELLEFAEVEPLYVAALELLEKTEYRDVYELLQPILKKYPKQSLLRKLEEQAIERGKYRLGIISDPNITGSEATMSAALQSAVISLIQREKDPFLELLDRTNFDLLQQEQEAIINGSTNEAAVTQELLAADGYLKVIITHAHEDEGKLFKETKKGWEKYYATAKNEEGEEVKKAEYKKVTYAEFHKRNDASYDMQVALVERATSKILWTETYHQDFSDEVHYIQYAGLGDLYSGSWRYQHKAHASDRRSNDSGRLNRLRKGNKRVKSTSSMRKDAVGVLAKRAADYVLAQKLIRE
;
A
#
# COMPACT_ATOMS: atom_id res chain seq x y z
N MET A 1 14.69 43.44 -29.11
CA MET A 1 14.49 42.04 -28.65
C MET A 1 13.49 41.21 -29.49
N LYS A 2 13.27 41.49 -30.79
CA LYS A 2 12.42 40.66 -31.67
C LYS A 2 13.17 39.68 -32.59
N LYS A 3 14.49 39.84 -32.76
CA LYS A 3 15.32 38.95 -33.61
C LYS A 3 15.78 37.64 -32.95
N MET A 4 15.76 37.54 -31.62
CA MET A 4 16.20 36.32 -30.91
C MET A 4 15.08 35.28 -30.71
N ARG A 5 13.81 35.64 -30.86
CA ARG A 5 12.68 34.71 -30.69
C ARG A 5 12.43 33.82 -31.92
N ASN A 6 12.84 34.26 -33.11
CA ASN A 6 12.75 33.47 -34.34
C ASN A 6 13.93 32.51 -34.54
N LEU A 7 15.06 32.74 -33.87
CA LEU A 7 16.21 31.81 -33.92
C LEU A 7 15.97 30.55 -33.08
N GLY A 8 15.29 30.69 -31.92
CA GLY A 8 14.94 29.56 -31.06
C GLY A 8 13.96 28.58 -31.71
N LEU A 9 13.01 29.08 -32.51
CA LEU A 9 11.99 28.26 -33.17
C LEU A 9 12.53 27.44 -34.36
N ILE A 10 13.57 27.96 -35.04
CA ILE A 10 14.24 27.28 -36.17
C ILE A 10 15.20 26.20 -35.64
N LEU A 11 15.82 26.41 -34.48
CA LEU A 11 16.74 25.44 -33.86
C LEU A 11 15.99 24.20 -33.32
N THR A 12 14.78 24.38 -32.79
CA THR A 12 13.92 23.26 -32.33
C THR A 12 13.32 22.45 -33.48
N LEU A 13 13.12 23.03 -34.67
CA LEU A 13 12.63 22.31 -35.85
C LEU A 13 13.75 21.52 -36.56
N ALA A 14 15.00 21.99 -36.47
CA ALA A 14 16.17 21.28 -37.02
C ALA A 14 16.54 20.01 -36.22
N LEU A 15 16.26 19.97 -34.92
CA LEU A 15 16.47 18.80 -34.07
C LEU A 15 15.41 17.70 -34.26
N ALA A 16 14.25 18.02 -34.87
CA ALA A 16 13.24 17.02 -35.26
C ALA A 16 13.52 16.34 -36.61
N LEU A 17 14.42 16.90 -37.44
CA LEU A 17 14.74 16.40 -38.79
C LEU A 17 15.89 15.37 -38.83
N SER A 18 16.61 15.18 -37.73
CA SER A 18 17.72 14.20 -37.63
C SER A 18 17.25 12.76 -37.35
N GLY A 19 15.95 12.55 -37.10
CA GLY A 19 15.37 11.22 -36.84
C GLY A 19 14.93 10.42 -38.07
N CYS A 20 14.90 11.02 -39.26
CA CYS A 20 14.37 10.35 -40.46
C CYS A 20 15.48 10.09 -41.50
N GLN A 21 16.42 9.20 -41.15
CA GLN A 21 17.37 8.70 -42.14
C GLN A 21 16.63 8.01 -43.29
N GLY A 22 16.78 8.56 -44.50
CA GLY A 22 16.08 8.09 -45.69
C GLY A 22 16.57 6.73 -46.19
N ALA A 23 15.79 6.09 -47.06
CA ALA A 23 16.08 4.73 -47.58
C ALA A 23 17.50 4.54 -48.14
N LYS A 24 18.09 5.58 -48.76
CA LYS A 24 19.46 5.55 -49.31
C LYS A 24 20.53 5.40 -48.22
N HIS A 25 20.30 5.97 -47.04
CA HIS A 25 21.19 5.83 -45.89
C HIS A 25 21.23 4.36 -45.45
N HIS A 26 20.06 3.78 -45.14
CA HIS A 26 19.95 2.39 -44.71
C HIS A 26 20.52 1.40 -45.73
N TYR A 27 20.34 1.64 -47.02
CA TYR A 27 20.98 0.83 -48.07
C TYR A 27 22.52 0.93 -48.04
N LYS A 28 23.08 2.13 -47.87
CA LYS A 28 24.54 2.30 -47.76
C LYS A 28 25.10 1.62 -46.50
N SER A 29 24.38 1.74 -45.38
CA SER A 29 24.74 1.08 -44.13
C SER A 29 24.69 -0.45 -44.27
N GLY A 30 23.65 -0.99 -44.89
CA GLY A 30 23.56 -2.42 -45.21
C GLY A 30 24.75 -2.90 -46.05
N LYS A 31 25.13 -2.15 -47.09
CA LYS A 31 26.35 -2.47 -47.87
C LYS A 31 27.62 -2.48 -47.04
N LYS A 32 27.76 -1.56 -46.09
CA LYS A 32 28.91 -1.51 -45.19
C LYS A 32 28.95 -2.74 -44.28
N TYR A 33 27.80 -3.14 -43.72
CA TYR A 33 27.69 -4.34 -42.90
C TYR A 33 27.97 -5.62 -43.71
N ALA A 34 27.39 -5.74 -44.92
CA ALA A 34 27.67 -6.87 -45.81
C ALA A 34 29.16 -7.00 -46.13
N GLY A 35 29.84 -5.88 -46.45
CA GLY A 35 31.28 -5.88 -46.71
C GLY A 35 32.16 -6.22 -45.50
N ALA A 36 31.60 -6.20 -44.29
CA ALA A 36 32.24 -6.63 -43.06
C ALA A 36 31.75 -8.01 -42.57
N SER A 37 31.03 -8.76 -43.42
CA SER A 37 30.39 -10.04 -43.08
C SER A 37 29.40 -9.97 -41.90
N MET A 38 28.89 -8.78 -41.58
CA MET A 38 27.87 -8.55 -40.55
C MET A 38 26.48 -8.76 -41.17
N LEU A 39 26.15 -10.02 -41.47
CA LEU A 39 25.00 -10.35 -42.31
C LEU A 39 23.65 -10.03 -41.65
N LYS A 40 23.51 -10.23 -40.32
CA LYS A 40 22.28 -9.90 -39.56
C LYS A 40 21.97 -8.39 -39.58
N GLU A 41 22.98 -7.56 -39.38
CA GLU A 41 22.90 -6.10 -39.41
C GLU A 41 22.66 -5.59 -40.83
N SER A 42 23.25 -6.26 -41.81
CA SER A 42 23.07 -5.99 -43.23
C SER A 42 21.60 -6.15 -43.64
N VAL A 43 21.00 -7.33 -43.42
CA VAL A 43 19.60 -7.60 -43.80
C VAL A 43 18.62 -6.72 -43.02
N THR A 44 18.92 -6.40 -41.76
CA THR A 44 18.11 -5.48 -40.94
C THR A 44 18.13 -4.06 -41.53
N SER A 45 19.30 -3.61 -42.00
CA SER A 45 19.45 -2.32 -42.66
C SER A 45 18.77 -2.30 -44.03
N TYR A 46 18.85 -3.38 -44.81
CA TYR A 46 18.15 -3.47 -46.09
C TYR A 46 16.64 -3.50 -45.92
N LYS A 47 16.09 -4.21 -44.93
CA LYS A 47 14.66 -4.13 -44.59
C LYS A 47 14.22 -2.68 -44.37
N ARG A 48 14.95 -1.91 -43.56
CA ARG A 48 14.66 -0.48 -43.31
C ARG A 48 14.70 0.36 -44.59
N ALA A 49 15.52 0.00 -45.57
CA ALA A 49 15.56 0.65 -46.87
C ALA A 49 14.36 0.26 -47.75
N ILE A 50 13.98 -1.01 -47.76
CA ILE A 50 12.83 -1.56 -48.50
C ILE A 50 11.52 -1.00 -47.94
N ASP A 51 11.31 -1.02 -46.62
CA ASP A 51 10.10 -0.51 -45.96
C ASP A 51 9.82 0.96 -46.34
N ARG A 52 10.88 1.75 -46.54
CA ARG A 52 10.78 3.16 -46.95
C ARG A 52 10.61 3.36 -48.45
N LYS A 53 11.13 2.44 -49.28
CA LYS A 53 11.08 2.51 -50.76
C LYS A 53 10.94 1.10 -51.35
N PRO A 54 9.75 0.48 -51.30
CA PRO A 54 9.54 -0.93 -51.62
C PRO A 54 9.72 -1.27 -53.11
N ASN A 55 9.55 -0.28 -53.99
CA ASN A 55 9.64 -0.45 -55.44
C ASN A 55 11.08 -0.31 -55.98
N LYS A 56 12.09 -0.18 -55.11
CA LYS A 56 13.49 -0.08 -55.53
C LYS A 56 14.11 -1.47 -55.65
N VAL A 57 14.15 -1.98 -56.89
CA VAL A 57 14.71 -3.30 -57.26
C VAL A 57 16.09 -3.55 -56.62
N LYS A 58 17.02 -2.59 -56.70
CA LYS A 58 18.36 -2.74 -56.11
C LYS A 58 18.40 -2.98 -54.60
N TYR A 59 17.37 -2.57 -53.85
CA TYR A 59 17.29 -2.84 -52.41
C TYR A 59 16.84 -4.27 -52.15
N ARG A 60 15.95 -4.80 -53.01
CA ARG A 60 15.51 -6.20 -52.97
C ARG A 60 16.64 -7.14 -53.37
N ILE A 61 17.38 -6.84 -54.44
CA ILE A 61 18.56 -7.62 -54.84
C ILE A 61 19.58 -7.71 -53.70
N ALA A 62 19.93 -6.58 -53.08
CA ALA A 62 20.89 -6.59 -51.97
C ALA A 62 20.38 -7.34 -50.72
N MET A 63 19.08 -7.29 -50.47
CA MET A 63 18.43 -8.09 -49.43
C MET A 63 18.45 -9.58 -49.76
N GLU A 64 18.28 -9.93 -51.04
CA GLU A 64 18.32 -11.31 -51.52
C GLU A 64 19.72 -11.91 -51.41
N GLU A 65 20.74 -11.20 -51.84
CA GLU A 65 22.14 -11.61 -51.72
C GLU A 65 22.56 -11.80 -50.25
N ALA A 66 22.37 -10.77 -49.42
CA ALA A 66 22.77 -10.83 -48.01
C ALA A 66 21.89 -11.78 -47.18
N GLY A 67 20.59 -11.88 -47.50
CA GLY A 67 19.66 -12.79 -46.84
C GLY A 67 19.94 -14.24 -47.17
N SER A 68 20.23 -14.55 -48.43
CA SER A 68 20.63 -15.91 -48.84
C SER A 68 21.95 -16.32 -48.20
N ALA A 69 22.94 -15.43 -48.17
CA ALA A 69 24.21 -15.67 -47.48
C ALA A 69 24.02 -15.89 -45.97
N LEU A 70 23.15 -15.11 -45.32
CA LEU A 70 22.83 -15.28 -43.90
C LEU A 70 22.19 -16.63 -43.62
N LEU A 71 21.19 -17.03 -44.40
CA LEU A 71 20.55 -18.33 -44.20
C LEU A 71 21.51 -19.49 -44.47
N GLU A 72 22.35 -19.39 -45.50
CA GLU A 72 23.38 -20.41 -45.76
C GLU A 72 24.33 -20.54 -44.57
N GLU A 73 24.81 -19.42 -44.02
CA GLU A 73 25.69 -19.42 -42.85
C GLU A 73 25.00 -20.04 -41.63
N LEU A 74 23.76 -19.66 -41.34
CA LEU A 74 23.02 -20.15 -40.17
C LEU A 74 22.70 -21.65 -40.28
N PHE A 75 22.19 -22.12 -41.41
CA PHE A 75 21.89 -23.54 -41.61
C PHE A 75 23.16 -24.39 -41.74
N THR A 76 24.25 -23.84 -42.27
CA THR A 76 25.56 -24.51 -42.25
C THR A 76 26.09 -24.66 -40.82
N ASN A 77 26.00 -23.60 -40.01
CA ASN A 77 26.40 -23.63 -38.61
C ASN A 77 25.57 -24.60 -37.77
N TYR A 78 24.28 -24.75 -38.09
CA TYR A 78 23.39 -25.77 -37.56
C TYR A 78 23.93 -27.18 -37.90
N ARG A 79 24.20 -27.48 -39.17
CA ARG A 79 24.74 -28.79 -39.58
C ARG A 79 26.11 -29.10 -38.96
N PHE A 80 26.98 -28.10 -38.79
CA PHE A 80 28.26 -28.31 -38.11
C PHE A 80 28.13 -28.57 -36.59
N ALA A 81 26.95 -28.32 -36.01
CA ALA A 81 26.66 -28.67 -34.63
C ALA A 81 26.08 -30.08 -34.47
N ASP A 82 25.91 -30.81 -35.58
CA ASP A 82 25.40 -32.17 -35.58
C ASP A 82 26.24 -33.09 -34.66
N GLY A 83 25.56 -33.99 -33.94
CA GLY A 83 26.15 -34.77 -32.85
C GLY A 83 26.26 -34.05 -31.50
N ASN A 84 26.00 -32.73 -31.43
CA ASN A 84 25.77 -32.00 -30.19
C ASN A 84 24.35 -31.42 -30.19
N ASP A 85 23.38 -32.26 -29.82
CA ASP A 85 21.94 -31.95 -29.89
C ASP A 85 21.62 -30.58 -29.24
N SER A 86 22.24 -30.24 -28.10
CA SER A 86 22.02 -28.96 -27.42
C SER A 86 22.41 -27.76 -28.28
N ALA A 87 23.62 -27.77 -28.85
CA ALA A 87 24.10 -26.66 -29.66
C ALA A 87 23.32 -26.57 -30.98
N SER A 88 22.93 -27.71 -31.53
CA SER A 88 22.18 -27.82 -32.77
C SER A 88 20.78 -27.22 -32.66
N ILE A 89 20.02 -27.56 -31.61
CA ILE A 89 18.65 -27.05 -31.37
C ILE A 89 18.61 -25.52 -31.34
N TYR A 90 19.50 -24.89 -30.58
CA TYR A 90 19.50 -23.43 -30.47
C TYR A 90 19.96 -22.73 -31.75
N LYS A 91 20.90 -23.33 -32.49
CA LYS A 91 21.32 -22.82 -33.80
C LYS A 91 20.20 -22.94 -34.83
N PHE A 92 19.44 -24.03 -34.82
CA PHE A 92 18.25 -24.18 -35.65
C PHE A 92 17.21 -23.11 -35.34
N ARG A 93 16.85 -22.91 -34.06
CA ARG A 93 15.86 -21.88 -33.66
C ARG A 93 16.27 -20.47 -34.11
N ASP A 94 17.56 -20.12 -34.05
CA ASP A 94 18.05 -18.85 -34.60
C ASP A 94 17.96 -18.83 -36.14
N ALA A 95 18.36 -19.90 -36.82
CA ALA A 95 18.23 -20.03 -38.28
C ALA A 95 16.76 -19.90 -38.73
N GLU A 96 15.84 -20.56 -38.05
CA GLU A 96 14.40 -20.52 -38.32
C GLU A 96 13.82 -19.12 -38.10
N LYS A 97 14.22 -18.44 -37.02
CA LYS A 97 13.83 -17.05 -36.76
C LYS A 97 14.21 -16.14 -37.94
N TRP A 98 15.43 -16.30 -38.47
CA TRP A 98 15.87 -15.54 -39.63
C TRP A 98 15.22 -15.99 -40.94
N ARG A 99 14.95 -17.29 -41.12
CA ARG A 99 14.17 -17.83 -42.25
C ARG A 99 12.81 -17.16 -42.31
N ASN A 100 12.09 -17.14 -41.19
CA ASN A 100 10.76 -16.52 -41.07
C ASN A 100 10.81 -15.00 -41.31
N TYR A 101 11.85 -14.33 -40.79
CA TYR A 101 12.06 -12.90 -41.02
C TYR A 101 12.34 -12.56 -42.50
N LEU A 102 13.01 -13.45 -43.23
CA LEU A 102 13.42 -13.25 -44.62
C LEU A 102 12.42 -13.77 -45.66
N ALA A 103 11.51 -14.67 -45.29
CA ALA A 103 10.52 -15.27 -46.18
C ALA A 103 9.72 -14.27 -47.05
N PRO A 104 9.35 -13.05 -46.59
CA PRO A 104 8.68 -12.07 -47.45
C PRO A 104 9.55 -11.45 -48.54
N TYR A 105 10.87 -11.65 -48.49
CA TYR A 105 11.85 -10.96 -49.32
C TYR A 105 12.63 -11.90 -50.26
N ILE A 106 12.77 -13.18 -49.89
CA ILE A 106 13.59 -14.17 -50.62
C ILE A 106 12.88 -15.53 -50.64
N ASN A 107 13.28 -16.40 -51.58
CA ASN A 107 12.81 -17.79 -51.57
C ASN A 107 13.54 -18.61 -50.49
N THR A 108 12.79 -19.19 -49.56
CA THR A 108 13.31 -20.00 -48.44
C THR A 108 13.15 -21.50 -48.63
N SER A 109 12.52 -21.97 -49.70
CA SER A 109 12.15 -23.38 -49.92
C SER A 109 13.33 -24.37 -49.83
N ARG A 110 14.55 -23.95 -50.15
CA ARG A 110 15.77 -24.77 -49.99
C ARG A 110 16.02 -25.20 -48.54
N TYR A 111 15.51 -24.45 -47.57
CA TYR A 111 15.70 -24.67 -46.13
C TYR A 111 14.47 -25.28 -45.45
N GLU A 112 13.54 -25.86 -46.22
CA GLU A 112 12.31 -26.50 -45.72
C GLU A 112 12.39 -28.03 -45.87
N GLY A 113 11.59 -28.76 -45.10
CA GLY A 113 11.43 -30.21 -45.21
C GLY A 113 12.54 -30.97 -44.49
N PHE A 114 13.72 -31.12 -45.13
CA PHE A 114 14.83 -31.88 -44.55
C PHE A 114 15.28 -31.30 -43.21
N TYR A 115 15.45 -29.98 -43.14
CA TYR A 115 15.93 -29.30 -41.93
C TYR A 115 14.91 -29.36 -40.78
N ASP A 116 13.62 -29.31 -41.09
CA ASP A 116 12.56 -29.39 -40.09
C ASP A 116 12.46 -30.81 -39.51
N GLN A 117 12.61 -31.84 -40.34
CA GLN A 117 12.66 -33.25 -39.91
C GLN A 117 13.88 -33.54 -39.04
N ASP A 118 15.07 -33.14 -39.50
CA ASP A 118 16.33 -33.34 -38.77
C ASP A 118 16.31 -32.63 -37.40
N TYR A 119 15.75 -31.42 -37.33
CA TYR A 119 15.54 -30.72 -36.07
C TYR A 119 14.59 -31.49 -35.14
N GLY A 120 13.47 -32.01 -35.65
CA GLY A 120 12.53 -32.81 -34.87
C GLY A 120 13.19 -34.02 -34.23
N ASP A 121 13.95 -34.79 -35.02
CA ASP A 121 14.66 -35.98 -34.52
C ASP A 121 15.71 -35.64 -33.45
N GLN A 122 16.42 -34.51 -33.61
CA GLN A 122 17.41 -34.03 -32.62
C GLN A 122 16.73 -33.51 -31.35
N LEU A 123 15.63 -32.78 -31.50
CA LEU A 123 14.83 -32.26 -30.39
C LEU A 123 14.30 -33.41 -29.55
N ASP A 124 13.71 -34.44 -30.16
CA ASP A 124 13.16 -35.60 -29.45
C ASP A 124 14.21 -36.29 -28.57
N ARG A 125 15.41 -36.53 -29.10
CA ARG A 125 16.53 -37.11 -28.33
C ARG A 125 16.98 -36.21 -27.20
N PHE A 126 17.08 -34.91 -27.45
CA PHE A 126 17.52 -33.94 -26.45
C PHE A 126 16.54 -33.82 -25.30
N LEU A 127 15.25 -33.67 -25.61
CA LEU A 127 14.18 -33.58 -24.61
C LEU A 127 14.11 -34.87 -23.79
N ALA A 128 14.26 -36.05 -24.43
CA ALA A 128 14.31 -37.32 -23.72
C ALA A 128 15.48 -37.38 -22.71
N GLN A 129 16.69 -36.99 -23.11
CA GLN A 129 17.84 -36.95 -22.20
C GLN A 129 17.66 -35.96 -21.05
N LYS A 130 17.13 -34.77 -21.34
CA LYS A 130 16.83 -33.76 -20.32
C LYS A 130 15.77 -34.25 -19.35
N TYR A 131 14.72 -34.89 -19.85
CA TYR A 131 13.64 -35.43 -19.05
C TYR A 131 14.13 -36.50 -18.06
N GLU A 132 14.99 -37.42 -18.51
CA GLU A 132 15.63 -38.42 -17.64
C GLU A 132 16.51 -37.78 -16.56
N ARG A 133 17.28 -36.73 -16.91
CA ARG A 133 18.08 -35.99 -15.92
C ARG A 133 17.21 -35.27 -14.88
N ALA A 134 16.13 -34.63 -15.31
CA ALA A 134 15.19 -33.99 -14.40
C ALA A 134 14.60 -35.00 -13.40
N ASN A 135 14.14 -36.15 -13.89
CA ASN A 135 13.64 -37.24 -13.05
C ASN A 135 14.68 -37.74 -12.04
N LYS A 136 15.94 -37.90 -12.47
CA LYS A 136 17.03 -38.27 -11.57
C LYS A 136 17.24 -37.22 -10.48
N TRP A 137 17.30 -35.93 -10.84
CA TRP A 137 17.47 -34.84 -9.89
C TRP A 137 16.31 -34.72 -8.90
N ILE A 138 15.07 -34.91 -9.36
CA ILE A 138 13.90 -34.96 -8.49
C ILE A 138 14.05 -36.10 -7.46
N ARG A 139 14.41 -37.31 -7.90
CA ARG A 139 14.61 -38.47 -7.00
C ARG A 139 15.73 -38.24 -5.98
N THR A 140 16.76 -37.48 -6.33
CA THR A 140 17.86 -37.12 -5.43
C THR A 140 17.65 -35.80 -4.71
N ARG A 141 16.43 -35.22 -4.77
CA ARG A 141 16.05 -33.95 -4.12
C ARG A 141 16.86 -32.73 -4.56
N GLU A 142 17.47 -32.78 -5.75
CA GLU A 142 18.17 -31.65 -6.39
C GLU A 142 17.19 -30.75 -7.16
N TYR A 143 16.17 -30.22 -6.47
CA TYR A 143 15.02 -29.55 -7.09
C TYR A 143 15.39 -28.33 -7.92
N GLU A 144 16.36 -27.50 -7.48
CA GLU A 144 16.80 -26.32 -8.23
C GLU A 144 17.35 -26.68 -9.62
N ARG A 145 18.15 -27.76 -9.69
CA ARG A 145 18.69 -28.27 -10.96
C ARG A 145 17.59 -28.85 -11.84
N ALA A 146 16.66 -29.59 -11.24
CA ALA A 146 15.49 -30.11 -11.95
C ALA A 146 14.66 -28.98 -12.56
N LEU A 147 14.34 -27.94 -11.78
CA LEU A 147 13.54 -26.79 -12.23
C LEU A 147 14.17 -26.09 -13.42
N LYS A 148 15.46 -25.73 -13.33
CA LYS A 148 16.16 -25.07 -14.45
C LYS A 148 16.08 -25.88 -15.74
N ASN A 149 16.25 -27.20 -15.64
CA ASN A 149 16.24 -28.08 -16.80
C ASN A 149 14.82 -28.34 -17.33
N LEU A 150 13.82 -28.49 -16.46
CA LEU A 150 12.42 -28.66 -16.85
C LEU A 150 11.84 -27.39 -17.49
N LEU A 151 12.23 -26.20 -17.02
CA LEU A 151 11.84 -24.94 -17.65
C LEU A 151 12.33 -24.84 -19.09
N GLU A 152 13.55 -25.32 -19.34
CA GLU A 152 14.11 -25.38 -20.70
C GLU A 152 13.33 -26.37 -21.57
N ILE A 153 12.98 -27.55 -21.04
CA ILE A 153 12.10 -28.49 -21.77
C ILE A 153 10.78 -27.82 -22.11
N LYS A 154 10.13 -27.15 -21.16
CA LYS A 154 8.85 -26.45 -21.36
C LYS A 154 8.95 -25.29 -22.35
N GLU A 155 10.10 -24.64 -22.45
CA GLU A 155 10.33 -23.58 -23.45
C GLU A 155 10.44 -24.16 -24.87
N LEU A 156 11.06 -25.34 -25.00
CA LEU A 156 11.25 -26.02 -26.27
C LEU A 156 10.00 -26.75 -26.75
N ASP A 157 9.29 -27.40 -25.82
CA ASP A 157 8.03 -28.09 -26.06
C ASP A 157 7.13 -27.96 -24.80
N PRO A 158 6.12 -27.06 -24.83
CA PRO A 158 5.23 -26.82 -23.71
C PRO A 158 4.38 -28.03 -23.28
N ASP A 159 4.13 -28.96 -24.21
CA ASP A 159 3.24 -30.12 -24.03
C ASP A 159 4.04 -31.43 -23.87
N TYR A 160 5.36 -31.34 -23.65
CA TYR A 160 6.22 -32.51 -23.49
C TYR A 160 5.88 -33.31 -22.22
N LYS A 161 5.14 -34.41 -22.41
CA LYS A 161 4.79 -35.37 -21.36
C LYS A 161 4.16 -34.67 -20.14
N ASP A 162 4.63 -35.03 -18.94
CA ASP A 162 4.21 -34.53 -17.62
C ASP A 162 5.14 -33.42 -17.09
N VAL A 163 5.91 -32.73 -17.94
CA VAL A 163 6.85 -31.67 -17.49
C VAL A 163 6.15 -30.55 -16.72
N GLY A 164 4.91 -30.23 -17.07
CA GLY A 164 4.10 -29.28 -16.31
C GLY A 164 3.89 -29.70 -14.85
N GLU A 165 3.59 -30.99 -14.63
CA GLU A 165 3.38 -31.58 -13.31
C GLU A 165 4.70 -31.70 -12.54
N LEU A 166 5.78 -32.11 -13.21
CA LEU A 166 7.12 -32.20 -12.61
C LEU A 166 7.67 -30.84 -12.18
N LEU A 167 7.35 -29.77 -12.93
CA LEU A 167 7.69 -28.40 -12.54
C LEU A 167 6.97 -28.00 -11.26
N GLU A 168 5.65 -28.20 -11.20
CA GLU A 168 4.87 -27.92 -9.99
C GLU A 168 5.40 -28.73 -8.81
N PHE A 169 5.64 -30.02 -8.99
CA PHE A 169 6.21 -30.88 -7.95
C PHE A 169 7.56 -30.37 -7.43
N ALA A 170 8.48 -30.03 -8.34
CA ALA A 170 9.82 -29.57 -7.95
C ALA A 170 9.81 -28.19 -7.27
N GLU A 171 8.80 -27.36 -7.48
CA GLU A 171 8.61 -26.11 -6.72
C GLU A 171 7.94 -26.34 -5.36
N VAL A 172 6.95 -27.23 -5.31
CA VAL A 172 6.11 -27.47 -4.13
C VAL A 172 6.82 -28.31 -3.07
N GLU A 173 7.45 -29.41 -3.47
CA GLU A 173 8.06 -30.39 -2.57
C GLU A 173 9.09 -29.79 -1.59
N PRO A 174 10.07 -28.95 -2.02
CA PRO A 174 11.01 -28.33 -1.06
C PRO A 174 10.31 -27.42 -0.04
N LEU A 175 9.25 -26.71 -0.44
CA LEU A 175 8.47 -25.86 0.46
C LEU A 175 7.61 -26.68 1.42
N TYR A 176 7.06 -27.80 0.94
CA TYR A 176 6.32 -28.75 1.77
C TYR A 176 7.21 -29.32 2.88
N VAL A 177 8.43 -29.76 2.55
CA VAL A 177 9.40 -30.27 3.54
C VAL A 177 9.80 -29.18 4.54
N ALA A 178 10.12 -27.98 4.07
CA ALA A 178 10.47 -26.86 4.95
C ALA A 178 9.31 -26.46 5.88
N ALA A 179 8.07 -26.45 5.37
CA ALA A 179 6.89 -26.19 6.18
C ALA A 179 6.67 -27.27 7.26
N LEU A 180 6.95 -28.54 6.97
CA LEU A 180 6.90 -29.60 7.98
C LEU A 180 7.93 -29.37 9.10
N GLU A 181 9.17 -28.99 8.75
CA GLU A 181 10.21 -28.68 9.75
C GLU A 181 9.83 -27.51 10.67
N LEU A 182 9.24 -26.45 10.10
CA LEU A 182 8.72 -25.31 10.89
C LEU A 182 7.54 -25.75 11.78
N LEU A 183 6.65 -26.60 11.26
CA LEU A 183 5.52 -27.13 12.02
C LEU A 183 5.98 -27.97 13.22
N GLU A 184 7.02 -28.79 13.06
CA GLU A 184 7.64 -29.56 14.14
C GLU A 184 8.26 -28.67 15.22
N LYS A 185 8.77 -27.50 14.83
CA LYS A 185 9.30 -26.46 15.74
C LYS A 185 8.21 -25.57 16.34
N THR A 186 6.93 -25.83 16.06
CA THR A 186 5.78 -25.00 16.48
C THR A 186 5.80 -23.56 15.93
N GLU A 187 6.56 -23.31 14.85
CA GLU A 187 6.68 -22.01 14.18
C GLU A 187 5.52 -21.80 13.20
N TYR A 188 4.29 -21.79 13.71
CA TYR A 188 3.07 -21.85 12.89
C TYR A 188 2.86 -20.64 11.97
N ARG A 189 3.20 -19.43 12.45
CA ARG A 189 3.11 -18.21 11.64
C ARG A 189 4.09 -18.24 10.47
N ASP A 190 5.29 -18.79 10.68
CA ASP A 190 6.31 -18.91 9.64
C ASP A 190 5.92 -19.94 8.58
N VAL A 191 5.24 -21.04 8.97
CA VAL A 191 4.61 -21.97 8.01
C VAL A 191 3.62 -21.22 7.12
N TYR A 192 2.71 -20.45 7.71
CA TYR A 192 1.72 -19.69 6.94
C TYR A 192 2.39 -18.72 5.96
N GLU A 193 3.37 -17.94 6.44
CA GLU A 193 4.12 -16.97 5.62
C GLU A 193 4.90 -17.64 4.48
N LEU A 194 5.59 -18.75 4.76
CA LEU A 194 6.35 -19.53 3.77
C LEU A 194 5.46 -20.05 2.63
N LEU A 195 4.24 -20.46 2.94
CA LEU A 195 3.32 -21.07 1.99
C LEU A 195 2.55 -20.05 1.13
N GLN A 196 2.40 -18.80 1.56
CA GLN A 196 1.60 -17.79 0.83
C GLN A 196 2.01 -17.60 -0.64
N PRO A 197 3.31 -17.45 -0.99
CA PRO A 197 3.71 -17.21 -2.37
C PRO A 197 3.33 -18.37 -3.30
N ILE A 198 3.53 -19.60 -2.84
CA ILE A 198 3.27 -20.81 -3.64
C ILE A 198 1.77 -21.11 -3.72
N LEU A 199 1.00 -20.88 -2.65
CA LEU A 199 -0.46 -21.01 -2.66
C LEU A 199 -1.15 -19.94 -3.49
N LYS A 200 -0.52 -18.77 -3.69
CA LYS A 200 -0.99 -17.79 -4.69
C LYS A 200 -0.79 -18.29 -6.12
N LYS A 201 0.32 -18.98 -6.39
CA LYS A 201 0.62 -19.55 -7.71
C LYS A 201 -0.18 -20.81 -8.01
N TYR A 202 -0.34 -21.69 -7.02
CA TYR A 202 -1.09 -22.94 -7.09
C TYR A 202 -2.19 -23.00 -6.01
N PRO A 203 -3.30 -22.26 -6.18
CA PRO A 203 -4.34 -22.15 -5.14
C PRO A 203 -5.03 -23.46 -4.76
N LYS A 204 -4.98 -24.46 -5.64
CA LYS A 204 -5.61 -25.78 -5.50
C LYS A 204 -4.65 -26.85 -4.95
N GLN A 205 -3.43 -26.48 -4.55
CA GLN A 205 -2.49 -27.44 -3.97
C GLN A 205 -3.01 -27.90 -2.60
N SER A 206 -3.59 -29.11 -2.57
CA SER A 206 -4.30 -29.63 -1.40
C SER A 206 -3.41 -29.99 -0.19
N LEU A 207 -2.16 -30.42 -0.42
CA LEU A 207 -1.21 -30.75 0.65
C LEU A 207 -0.74 -29.49 1.38
N LEU A 208 -0.39 -28.43 0.63
CA LEU A 208 0.01 -27.15 1.20
C LEU A 208 -1.15 -26.47 1.93
N ARG A 209 -2.37 -26.57 1.38
CA ARG A 209 -3.59 -26.08 2.08
C ARG A 209 -3.82 -26.79 3.41
N LYS A 210 -3.68 -28.11 3.45
CA LYS A 210 -3.80 -28.87 4.70
C LYS A 210 -2.74 -28.46 5.73
N LEU A 211 -1.49 -28.22 5.29
CA LEU A 211 -0.45 -27.71 6.19
C LEU A 211 -0.76 -26.30 6.69
N GLU A 212 -1.23 -25.42 5.82
CA GLU A 212 -1.66 -24.06 6.18
C GLU A 212 -2.80 -24.10 7.21
N GLU A 213 -3.84 -24.91 6.98
CA GLU A 213 -4.95 -25.12 7.91
C GLU A 213 -4.46 -25.68 9.26
N GLN A 214 -3.57 -26.67 9.25
CA GLN A 214 -2.98 -27.22 10.47
C GLN A 214 -2.17 -26.20 11.24
N ALA A 215 -1.36 -25.39 10.56
CA ALA A 215 -0.59 -24.33 11.17
C ALA A 215 -1.51 -23.29 11.82
N ILE A 216 -2.53 -22.82 11.09
CA ILE A 216 -3.52 -21.88 11.62
C ILE A 216 -4.23 -22.46 12.84
N GLU A 217 -4.77 -23.69 12.77
CA GLU A 217 -5.51 -24.28 13.89
C GLU A 217 -4.65 -24.51 15.13
N ARG A 218 -3.39 -24.93 14.97
CA ARG A 218 -2.50 -25.18 16.10
C ARG A 218 -1.92 -23.90 16.70
N GLY A 219 -1.63 -22.90 15.86
CA GLY A 219 -1.10 -21.61 16.28
C GLY A 219 -2.16 -20.59 16.68
N LYS A 220 -3.46 -20.91 16.53
CA LYS A 220 -4.56 -20.01 16.85
C LYS A 220 -4.53 -19.63 18.32
N TYR A 221 -4.47 -18.32 18.58
CA TYR A 221 -4.58 -17.72 19.89
C TYR A 221 -5.99 -17.17 20.08
N ARG A 222 -6.69 -17.66 21.10
CA ARG A 222 -8.04 -17.23 21.46
C ARG A 222 -7.97 -16.14 22.52
N LEU A 223 -8.16 -14.90 22.09
CA LEU A 223 -8.09 -13.73 22.95
C LEU A 223 -9.48 -13.35 23.46
N GLY A 224 -9.71 -13.53 24.76
CA GLY A 224 -10.91 -13.03 25.42
C GLY A 224 -10.78 -11.55 25.76
N ILE A 225 -11.82 -10.75 25.56
CA ILE A 225 -11.85 -9.34 26.01
C ILE A 225 -12.83 -9.22 27.16
N ILE A 226 -12.37 -8.67 28.29
CA ILE A 226 -13.12 -8.60 29.55
C ILE A 226 -13.33 -7.16 30.02
N SER A 227 -14.45 -6.96 30.72
CA SER A 227 -14.77 -5.74 31.45
C SER A 227 -14.32 -5.82 32.90
N ASP A 228 -14.05 -4.66 33.50
CA ASP A 228 -13.80 -4.55 34.93
C ASP A 228 -15.07 -4.04 35.64
N PRO A 229 -15.75 -4.86 36.45
CA PRO A 229 -16.98 -4.47 37.13
C PRO A 229 -16.77 -3.41 38.21
N ASN A 230 -15.51 -3.18 38.64
CA ASN A 230 -15.20 -2.17 39.67
C ASN A 230 -15.17 -0.75 39.11
N ILE A 231 -15.13 -0.59 37.79
CA ILE A 231 -15.12 0.72 37.14
C ILE A 231 -16.57 1.18 36.98
N THR A 232 -16.86 2.39 37.44
CA THR A 232 -18.21 3.00 37.38
C THR A 232 -18.15 4.37 36.70
N GLY A 233 -19.30 4.96 36.42
CA GLY A 233 -19.38 6.34 35.91
C GLY A 233 -18.89 6.54 34.48
N SER A 234 -18.21 7.67 34.24
CA SER A 234 -17.68 8.08 32.93
C SER A 234 -16.62 7.10 32.40
N GLU A 235 -15.78 6.59 33.29
CA GLU A 235 -14.69 5.68 33.02
C GLU A 235 -15.23 4.33 32.51
N ALA A 236 -16.33 3.84 33.08
CA ALA A 236 -16.97 2.59 32.65
C ALA A 236 -17.54 2.73 31.23
N THR A 237 -18.27 3.84 30.98
CA THR A 237 -18.87 4.12 29.67
C THR A 237 -17.79 4.27 28.60
N MET A 238 -16.70 4.97 28.91
CA MET A 238 -15.58 5.15 27.99
C MET A 238 -14.81 3.84 27.77
N SER A 239 -14.60 3.04 28.81
CA SER A 239 -13.94 1.72 28.70
C SER A 239 -14.73 0.79 27.79
N ALA A 240 -16.05 0.75 27.89
CA ALA A 240 -16.90 -0.05 26.99
C ALA A 240 -16.77 0.41 25.53
N ALA A 241 -16.82 1.72 25.27
CA ALA A 241 -16.65 2.27 23.92
C ALA A 241 -15.25 1.98 23.35
N LEU A 242 -14.22 2.06 24.20
CA LEU A 242 -12.83 1.75 23.89
C LEU A 242 -12.66 0.27 23.54
N GLN A 243 -13.22 -0.66 24.33
CA GLN A 243 -13.20 -2.09 24.05
C GLN A 243 -13.85 -2.42 22.70
N SER A 244 -15.05 -1.91 22.43
CA SER A 244 -15.72 -2.12 21.13
C SER A 244 -14.87 -1.60 19.96
N ALA A 245 -14.22 -0.45 20.14
CA ALA A 245 -13.33 0.11 19.12
C ALA A 245 -12.07 -0.75 18.91
N VAL A 246 -11.45 -1.26 19.98
CA VAL A 246 -10.30 -2.17 19.91
C VAL A 246 -10.69 -3.47 19.21
N ILE A 247 -11.82 -4.09 19.58
CA ILE A 247 -12.37 -5.29 18.91
C ILE A 247 -12.48 -5.06 17.41
N SER A 248 -13.12 -3.96 17.02
CA SER A 248 -13.32 -3.63 15.60
C SER A 248 -12.00 -3.44 14.84
N LEU A 249 -11.01 -2.79 15.46
CA LEU A 249 -9.70 -2.57 14.85
C LEU A 249 -8.91 -3.86 14.70
N ILE A 250 -8.90 -4.73 15.72
CA ILE A 250 -8.24 -6.03 15.64
C ILE A 250 -8.90 -6.93 14.59
N GLN A 251 -10.25 -7.01 14.57
CA GLN A 251 -10.96 -7.80 13.55
C GLN A 251 -10.69 -7.34 12.12
N ARG A 252 -10.43 -6.04 11.93
CA ARG A 252 -10.13 -5.48 10.61
C ARG A 252 -8.80 -5.96 10.04
N GLU A 253 -7.83 -6.29 10.89
CA GLU A 253 -6.52 -6.82 10.46
C GLU A 253 -6.64 -8.22 9.85
N LYS A 254 -7.65 -8.99 10.26
CA LYS A 254 -7.90 -10.37 9.79
C LYS A 254 -6.70 -11.29 9.98
N ASP A 255 -6.02 -11.18 11.13
CA ASP A 255 -4.96 -12.12 11.51
C ASP A 255 -5.57 -13.54 11.62
N PRO A 256 -5.18 -14.50 10.77
CA PRO A 256 -5.75 -15.86 10.80
C PRO A 256 -5.42 -16.61 12.09
N PHE A 257 -4.39 -16.17 12.83
CA PHE A 257 -3.98 -16.77 14.10
C PHE A 257 -4.66 -16.15 15.31
N LEU A 258 -5.50 -15.13 15.16
CA LEU A 258 -6.14 -14.46 16.28
C LEU A 258 -7.66 -14.62 16.21
N GLU A 259 -8.21 -15.32 17.19
CA GLU A 259 -9.65 -15.47 17.37
C GLU A 259 -10.11 -14.64 18.56
N LEU A 260 -10.96 -13.64 18.33
CA LEU A 260 -11.50 -12.80 19.39
C LEU A 260 -12.76 -13.42 19.99
N LEU A 261 -12.77 -13.52 21.31
CA LEU A 261 -13.94 -13.94 22.09
C LEU A 261 -14.45 -12.74 22.89
N ASP A 262 -15.60 -12.20 22.52
CA ASP A 262 -16.25 -11.15 23.30
C ASP A 262 -16.83 -11.75 24.59
N ARG A 263 -16.26 -11.37 25.74
CA ARG A 263 -16.70 -11.81 27.07
C ARG A 263 -17.21 -10.64 27.91
N THR A 264 -17.54 -9.50 27.27
CA THR A 264 -18.00 -8.29 27.95
C THR A 264 -19.29 -8.53 28.75
N ASN A 265 -20.14 -9.45 28.29
CA ASN A 265 -21.40 -9.84 28.95
C ASN A 265 -21.34 -11.26 29.55
N PHE A 266 -20.23 -11.60 30.23
CA PHE A 266 -20.03 -12.93 30.82
C PHE A 266 -21.17 -13.37 31.75
N ASP A 267 -21.77 -12.44 32.51
CA ASP A 267 -22.90 -12.72 33.40
C ASP A 267 -24.16 -13.16 32.65
N LEU A 268 -24.40 -12.62 31.45
CA LEU A 268 -25.53 -13.01 30.59
C LEU A 268 -25.31 -14.41 30.01
N LEU A 269 -24.06 -14.74 29.66
CA LEU A 269 -23.68 -16.09 29.26
C LEU A 269 -23.79 -17.10 30.41
N GLN A 270 -23.51 -16.70 31.66
CA GLN A 270 -23.74 -17.53 32.85
C GLN A 270 -25.23 -17.72 33.14
N GLN A 271 -26.06 -16.69 33.01
CA GLN A 271 -27.51 -16.81 33.19
C GLN A 271 -28.17 -17.69 32.12
N GLU A 272 -27.71 -17.61 30.86
CA GLU A 272 -28.11 -18.53 29.81
C GLU A 272 -27.73 -19.98 30.14
N GLN A 273 -26.55 -20.22 30.73
CA GLN A 273 -26.15 -21.54 31.23
C GLN A 273 -27.02 -22.02 32.39
N GLU A 274 -27.30 -21.18 33.38
CA GLU A 274 -28.17 -21.54 34.50
C GLU A 274 -29.57 -21.89 34.01
N ALA A 275 -30.11 -21.17 33.02
CA ALA A 275 -31.39 -21.49 32.39
C ALA A 275 -31.37 -22.81 31.61
N ILE A 276 -30.24 -23.18 30.99
CA ILE A 276 -30.05 -24.48 30.30
C ILE A 276 -29.90 -25.63 31.32
N ILE A 277 -29.08 -25.44 32.36
CA ILE A 277 -28.83 -26.41 33.45
C ILE A 277 -30.12 -26.66 34.26
N ASN A 278 -30.98 -25.65 34.41
CA ASN A 278 -32.29 -25.78 35.05
C ASN A 278 -33.35 -26.51 34.18
N GLY A 279 -32.95 -27.16 33.09
CA GLY A 279 -33.74 -28.18 32.40
C GLY A 279 -34.51 -27.73 31.15
N SER A 280 -34.09 -26.65 30.48
CA SER A 280 -34.81 -26.14 29.30
C SER A 280 -34.26 -26.63 27.94
N THR A 281 -33.08 -27.25 27.83
CA THR A 281 -32.56 -27.80 26.55
C THR A 281 -31.39 -28.78 26.76
N ASN A 282 -31.14 -29.65 25.77
CA ASN A 282 -30.24 -30.82 25.81
C ASN A 282 -28.82 -30.56 26.39
N GLU A 283 -28.47 -31.37 27.39
CA GLU A 283 -27.29 -31.30 28.28
C GLU A 283 -25.90 -31.56 27.65
N ALA A 284 -25.80 -31.85 26.34
CA ALA A 284 -24.55 -32.31 25.74
C ALA A 284 -23.73 -31.25 24.97
N ALA A 285 -24.29 -30.06 24.70
CA ALA A 285 -23.62 -29.05 23.87
C ALA A 285 -22.79 -28.02 24.67
N VAL A 286 -23.05 -27.86 25.97
CA VAL A 286 -22.71 -26.62 26.70
C VAL A 286 -21.44 -26.72 27.56
N THR A 287 -20.85 -27.91 27.75
CA THR A 287 -19.63 -28.06 28.57
C THR A 287 -18.31 -27.83 27.81
N GLN A 288 -18.31 -27.67 26.49
CA GLN A 288 -17.09 -27.44 25.70
C GLN A 288 -16.91 -26.00 25.18
N GLU A 289 -17.97 -25.25 24.87
CA GLU A 289 -17.86 -23.89 24.31
C GLU A 289 -17.44 -22.81 25.34
N LEU A 290 -17.52 -23.13 26.62
CA LEU A 290 -17.23 -22.21 27.73
C LEU A 290 -15.79 -22.23 28.24
N LEU A 291 -14.91 -23.05 27.66
CA LEU A 291 -13.53 -23.17 28.11
C LEU A 291 -12.55 -23.21 26.91
N ALA A 292 -11.99 -22.08 26.45
CA ALA A 292 -10.63 -22.04 25.85
C ALA A 292 -10.10 -20.64 25.42
N ALA A 293 -10.40 -19.53 26.11
CA ALA A 293 -9.54 -18.34 25.89
C ALA A 293 -8.11 -18.70 26.37
N ASP A 294 -7.08 -18.40 25.59
CA ASP A 294 -5.68 -18.60 26.00
C ASP A 294 -5.25 -17.48 26.97
N GLY A 295 -5.79 -16.26 26.76
CA GLY A 295 -5.65 -15.16 27.69
C GLY A 295 -6.77 -14.13 27.59
N TYR A 296 -6.79 -13.22 28.57
CA TYR A 296 -7.75 -12.14 28.67
C TYR A 296 -7.07 -10.79 28.50
N LEU A 297 -7.53 -10.03 27.51
CA LEU A 297 -7.18 -8.64 27.31
C LEU A 297 -8.11 -7.76 28.15
N LYS A 298 -7.51 -7.00 29.05
CA LYS A 298 -8.16 -5.96 29.83
C LYS A 298 -7.80 -4.61 29.21
N VAL A 299 -8.81 -3.88 28.74
CA VAL A 299 -8.67 -2.51 28.21
C VAL A 299 -9.57 -1.61 29.04
N ILE A 300 -8.99 -0.73 29.84
CA ILE A 300 -9.72 0.10 30.79
C ILE A 300 -9.22 1.54 30.81
N ILE A 301 -10.12 2.47 31.12
CA ILE A 301 -9.79 3.84 31.51
C ILE A 301 -9.62 3.87 33.01
N THR A 302 -8.41 4.19 33.47
CA THR A 302 -8.08 4.30 34.90
C THR A 302 -8.35 5.69 35.45
N HIS A 303 -8.30 6.72 34.58
CA HIS A 303 -8.60 8.09 34.95
C HIS A 303 -9.30 8.82 33.79
N ALA A 304 -10.40 9.51 34.08
CA ALA A 304 -11.05 10.42 33.14
C ALA A 304 -11.30 11.77 33.82
N HIS A 305 -10.71 12.82 33.27
CA HIS A 305 -10.93 14.19 33.68
C HIS A 305 -11.52 14.98 32.52
N GLU A 306 -12.69 15.59 32.73
CA GLU A 306 -13.35 16.42 31.73
C GLU A 306 -13.85 17.70 32.39
N ASP A 307 -13.34 18.84 31.92
CA ASP A 307 -13.76 20.16 32.39
C ASP A 307 -14.38 20.96 31.24
N GLU A 308 -15.70 21.13 31.30
CA GLU A 308 -16.39 22.12 30.48
C GLU A 308 -16.34 23.48 31.17
N GLY A 309 -15.31 24.26 30.85
CA GLY A 309 -15.15 25.59 31.42
C GLY A 309 -16.37 26.49 31.16
N LYS A 310 -16.57 27.46 32.04
CA LYS A 310 -17.67 28.43 31.93
C LYS A 310 -17.34 29.47 30.85
N LEU A 311 -18.36 29.90 30.11
CA LEU A 311 -18.22 31.03 29.20
C LEU A 311 -18.15 32.32 30.02
N PHE A 312 -16.96 32.87 30.14
CA PHE A 312 -16.76 34.15 30.79
C PHE A 312 -17.06 35.27 29.80
N LYS A 313 -17.87 36.22 30.25
CA LYS A 313 -18.25 37.42 29.49
C LYS A 313 -17.86 38.64 30.31
N GLU A 314 -17.06 39.52 29.71
CA GLU A 314 -16.68 40.80 30.31
C GLU A 314 -17.07 41.94 29.38
N THR A 315 -17.69 42.99 29.92
CA THR A 315 -17.96 44.22 29.16
C THR A 315 -16.74 45.11 29.24
N LYS A 316 -16.06 45.33 28.11
CA LYS A 316 -14.90 46.20 28.01
C LYS A 316 -15.22 47.52 27.34
N LYS A 317 -14.42 48.52 27.72
CA LYS A 317 -14.46 49.86 27.16
C LYS A 317 -13.59 49.92 25.91
N GLY A 318 -14.04 50.70 24.93
CA GLY A 318 -13.33 50.90 23.68
C GLY A 318 -13.72 52.20 22.99
N TRP A 319 -13.21 52.35 21.78
CA TRP A 319 -13.44 53.49 20.90
C TRP A 319 -13.79 52.99 19.50
N GLU A 320 -14.82 53.55 18.87
CA GLU A 320 -15.13 53.29 17.46
C GLU A 320 -14.65 54.47 16.63
N LYS A 321 -13.84 54.21 15.62
CA LYS A 321 -13.45 55.20 14.62
C LYS A 321 -14.59 55.41 13.63
N TYR A 322 -14.94 56.67 13.42
CA TYR A 322 -15.84 57.11 12.36
C TYR A 322 -15.22 58.29 11.62
N TYR A 323 -15.75 58.61 10.45
CA TYR A 323 -15.29 59.74 9.65
C TYR A 323 -16.33 60.85 9.72
N ALA A 324 -15.91 62.04 10.18
CA ALA A 324 -16.69 63.26 10.11
C ALA A 324 -16.22 64.09 8.92
N THR A 325 -17.15 64.65 8.14
CA THR A 325 -16.82 65.60 7.08
C THR A 325 -16.52 66.95 7.70
N ALA A 326 -15.32 67.47 7.51
CA ALA A 326 -14.89 68.79 7.96
C ALA A 326 -14.39 69.59 6.75
N LYS A 327 -14.73 70.88 6.67
CA LYS A 327 -14.17 71.76 5.64
C LYS A 327 -12.76 72.18 6.02
N ASN A 328 -11.81 72.08 5.10
CA ASN A 328 -10.47 72.64 5.27
C ASN A 328 -10.52 74.19 5.16
N GLU A 329 -9.39 74.85 5.41
CA GLU A 329 -9.27 76.32 5.34
C GLU A 329 -9.55 76.88 3.92
N GLU A 330 -9.62 76.02 2.90
CA GLU A 330 -9.90 76.34 1.49
C GLU A 330 -11.33 76.00 1.05
N GLY A 331 -12.18 75.49 1.97
CA GLY A 331 -13.60 75.22 1.73
C GLY A 331 -13.94 73.84 1.15
N GLU A 332 -12.95 72.97 0.93
CA GLU A 332 -13.13 71.61 0.44
C GLU A 332 -13.51 70.62 1.56
N GLU A 333 -14.37 69.65 1.23
CA GLU A 333 -14.82 68.62 2.18
C GLU A 333 -13.73 67.54 2.40
N VAL A 334 -13.13 67.54 3.58
CA VAL A 334 -12.11 66.56 4.00
C VAL A 334 -12.69 65.61 5.06
N LYS A 335 -12.51 64.30 4.88
CA LYS A 335 -12.91 63.29 5.86
C LYS A 335 -11.90 63.23 7.01
N LYS A 336 -12.27 63.72 8.19
CA LYS A 336 -11.45 63.64 9.41
C LYS A 336 -11.84 62.41 10.22
N ALA A 337 -10.84 61.64 10.66
CA ALA A 337 -11.07 60.50 11.54
C ALA A 337 -11.35 60.98 12.98
N GLU A 338 -12.55 60.68 13.47
CA GLU A 338 -12.97 60.93 14.85
C GLU A 338 -13.28 59.62 15.57
N TYR A 339 -13.35 59.67 16.89
CA TYR A 339 -13.49 58.48 17.73
C TYR A 339 -14.55 58.71 18.79
N LYS A 340 -15.53 57.80 18.86
CA LYS A 340 -16.58 57.82 19.88
C LYS A 340 -16.35 56.71 20.91
N LYS A 341 -16.69 56.99 22.17
CA LYS A 341 -16.58 56.04 23.28
C LYS A 341 -17.69 55.00 23.20
N VAL A 342 -17.29 53.74 23.22
CA VAL A 342 -18.19 52.59 23.06
C VAL A 342 -17.82 51.48 24.04
N THR A 343 -18.71 50.50 24.16
CA THR A 343 -18.45 49.26 24.90
C THR A 343 -18.59 48.07 23.97
N TYR A 344 -17.82 47.03 24.23
CA TYR A 344 -17.92 45.75 23.54
C TYR A 344 -17.89 44.62 24.58
N ALA A 345 -18.44 43.46 24.24
CA ALA A 345 -18.35 42.28 25.08
C ALA A 345 -17.18 41.41 24.62
N GLU A 346 -16.35 40.99 25.55
CA GLU A 346 -15.27 40.02 25.33
C GLU A 346 -15.64 38.70 25.99
N PHE A 347 -15.44 37.62 25.24
CA PHE A 347 -15.83 36.27 25.62
C PHE A 347 -14.60 35.37 25.61
N HIS A 348 -14.43 34.59 26.68
CA HIS A 348 -13.45 33.51 26.73
C HIS A 348 -14.05 32.25 27.32
N LYS A 349 -13.73 31.10 26.74
CA LYS A 349 -14.07 29.77 27.25
C LYS A 349 -12.97 28.80 26.85
N ARG A 350 -12.61 27.91 27.77
CA ARG A 350 -11.68 26.81 27.55
C ARG A 350 -12.31 25.53 28.04
N ASN A 351 -12.17 24.46 27.26
CA ASN A 351 -12.54 23.11 27.65
C ASN A 351 -11.28 22.26 27.65
N ASP A 352 -11.16 21.36 28.62
CA ASP A 352 -10.03 20.45 28.76
C ASP A 352 -10.55 19.04 29.03
N ALA A 353 -9.83 18.04 28.51
CA ALA A 353 -10.10 16.64 28.80
C ALA A 353 -8.79 15.85 28.85
N SER A 354 -8.65 14.96 29.82
CA SER A 354 -7.48 14.11 30.03
C SER A 354 -7.90 12.69 30.37
N TYR A 355 -7.23 11.71 29.78
CA TYR A 355 -7.57 10.30 29.94
C TYR A 355 -6.32 9.43 30.10
N ASP A 356 -6.36 8.54 31.08
CA ASP A 356 -5.38 7.47 31.26
C ASP A 356 -6.02 6.12 30.93
N MET A 357 -5.41 5.39 30.00
CA MET A 357 -5.78 4.05 29.60
C MET A 357 -4.74 3.06 30.10
N GLN A 358 -5.19 1.91 30.59
CA GLN A 358 -4.36 0.73 30.79
C GLN A 358 -4.83 -0.40 29.88
N VAL A 359 -3.85 -1.07 29.26
CA VAL A 359 -4.03 -2.28 28.45
C VAL A 359 -3.19 -3.38 29.09
N ALA A 360 -3.78 -4.51 29.43
CA ALA A 360 -3.05 -5.63 30.02
C ALA A 360 -3.52 -6.96 29.46
N LEU A 361 -2.58 -7.88 29.23
CA LEU A 361 -2.89 -9.26 28.87
C LEU A 361 -2.58 -10.17 30.05
N VAL A 362 -3.58 -10.95 30.45
CA VAL A 362 -3.48 -11.92 31.54
C VAL A 362 -3.66 -13.32 30.97
N GLU A 363 -2.70 -14.20 31.24
CA GLU A 363 -2.80 -15.60 30.86
C GLU A 363 -3.92 -16.27 31.67
N ARG A 364 -4.78 -17.03 31.01
CA ARG A 364 -5.90 -17.68 31.68
C ARG A 364 -5.45 -18.76 32.67
N ALA A 365 -4.51 -19.60 32.27
CA ALA A 365 -4.14 -20.80 33.02
C ALA A 365 -3.48 -20.47 34.37
N THR A 366 -2.65 -19.44 34.40
CA THR A 366 -1.83 -19.07 35.57
C THR A 366 -2.27 -17.78 36.24
N SER A 367 -3.18 -17.01 35.61
CA SER A 367 -3.48 -15.63 36.00
C SER A 367 -2.25 -14.69 36.01
N LYS A 368 -1.17 -15.08 35.33
CA LYS A 368 0.03 -14.27 35.18
C LYS A 368 -0.24 -13.12 34.22
N ILE A 369 0.13 -11.91 34.62
CA ILE A 369 0.17 -10.76 33.71
C ILE A 369 1.33 -11.01 32.74
N LEU A 370 1.01 -11.22 31.47
CA LEU A 370 2.01 -11.39 30.41
C LEU A 370 2.66 -10.04 30.10
N TRP A 371 1.85 -8.99 30.01
CA TRP A 371 2.30 -7.62 29.84
C TRP A 371 1.22 -6.62 30.25
N THR A 372 1.65 -5.37 30.49
CA THR A 372 0.78 -4.23 30.77
C THR A 372 1.39 -2.97 30.17
N GLU A 373 0.54 -2.10 29.63
CA GLU A 373 0.91 -0.81 29.06
C GLU A 373 -0.08 0.26 29.50
N THR A 374 0.42 1.48 29.61
CA THR A 374 -0.38 2.65 29.99
C THR A 374 -0.20 3.78 29.00
N TYR A 375 -1.30 4.44 28.64
CA TYR A 375 -1.29 5.56 27.69
C TYR A 375 -2.05 6.75 28.26
N HIS A 376 -1.42 7.91 28.15
CA HIS A 376 -2.02 9.19 28.51
C HIS A 376 -2.46 9.95 27.25
N GLN A 377 -3.58 10.66 27.33
CA GLN A 377 -4.05 11.52 26.25
C GLN A 377 -4.81 12.75 26.76
N ASP A 378 -4.27 13.92 26.39
CA ASP A 378 -4.87 15.22 26.68
C ASP A 378 -5.50 15.86 25.44
N PHE A 379 -6.52 16.68 25.69
CA PHE A 379 -7.17 17.56 24.74
C PHE A 379 -7.48 18.90 25.41
N SER A 380 -7.30 19.98 24.66
CA SER A 380 -7.68 21.32 25.08
C SER A 380 -8.18 22.09 23.87
N ASP A 381 -9.26 22.86 24.04
CA ASP A 381 -9.73 23.80 23.03
C ASP A 381 -10.21 25.08 23.71
N GLU A 382 -9.89 26.22 23.09
CA GLU A 382 -10.21 27.53 23.63
C GLU A 382 -10.82 28.44 22.57
N VAL A 383 -11.77 29.26 23.00
CA VAL A 383 -12.32 30.35 22.18
C VAL A 383 -12.10 31.67 22.89
N HIS A 384 -11.63 32.64 22.12
CA HIS A 384 -11.49 34.03 22.53
C HIS A 384 -12.02 34.94 21.42
N TYR A 385 -13.13 35.61 21.68
CA TYR A 385 -13.76 36.48 20.69
C TYR A 385 -14.41 37.70 21.33
N ILE A 386 -14.72 38.69 20.50
CA ILE A 386 -15.46 39.87 20.93
C ILE A 386 -16.76 40.02 20.14
N GLN A 387 -17.76 40.63 20.76
CA GLN A 387 -19.00 41.04 20.13
C GLN A 387 -19.16 42.56 20.25
N TYR A 388 -19.30 43.21 19.11
CA TYR A 388 -19.47 44.64 19.00
C TYR A 388 -20.58 44.95 17.99
N ALA A 389 -21.52 45.81 18.37
CA ALA A 389 -22.69 46.13 17.55
C ALA A 389 -22.41 47.20 16.48
N GLY A 390 -21.35 48.01 16.65
CA GLY A 390 -21.01 49.06 15.69
C GLY A 390 -20.28 48.52 14.45
N LEU A 391 -20.30 49.32 13.38
CA LEU A 391 -19.78 48.96 12.06
C LEU A 391 -18.35 49.45 11.82
N GLY A 392 -17.91 50.49 12.53
CA GLY A 392 -16.58 51.09 12.41
C GLY A 392 -15.46 50.27 13.06
N ASP A 393 -14.23 50.72 12.85
CA ASP A 393 -13.04 50.10 13.46
C ASP A 393 -13.06 50.30 14.97
N LEU A 394 -13.02 49.19 15.70
CA LEU A 394 -12.99 49.18 17.16
C LEU A 394 -11.55 49.21 17.67
N TYR A 395 -11.30 50.00 18.70
CA TYR A 395 -10.02 50.13 19.39
C TYR A 395 -10.24 49.89 20.90
N SER A 396 -9.34 49.17 21.57
CA SER A 396 -9.44 48.98 23.02
C SER A 396 -9.02 50.26 23.74
N GLY A 397 -9.42 50.40 25.01
CA GLY A 397 -9.01 51.54 25.81
C GLY A 397 -9.79 51.69 27.10
N SER A 398 -9.51 52.76 27.81
CA SER A 398 -10.17 53.11 29.06
C SER A 398 -10.74 54.51 28.99
N TRP A 399 -11.93 54.71 29.54
CA TRP A 399 -12.50 56.04 29.72
C TRP A 399 -13.28 56.14 31.04
N ARG A 400 -13.26 57.32 31.68
CA ARG A 400 -13.95 57.55 32.97
C ARG A 400 -15.43 57.82 32.79
N TYR A 401 -15.77 58.74 31.88
CA TYR A 401 -17.15 59.13 31.56
C TYR A 401 -17.44 58.86 30.09
N GLN A 402 -18.63 58.35 29.75
CA GLN A 402 -19.00 58.03 28.36
C GLN A 402 -19.28 59.29 27.52
N HIS A 403 -19.88 60.31 28.12
CA HIS A 403 -20.36 61.50 27.41
C HIS A 403 -19.53 62.76 27.69
N LYS A 404 -18.45 62.66 28.47
CA LYS A 404 -17.57 63.78 28.82
C LYS A 404 -16.11 63.41 28.56
N ALA A 405 -15.33 64.34 28.01
CA ALA A 405 -13.88 64.15 27.92
C ALA A 405 -13.26 64.17 29.32
N HIS A 406 -12.28 63.29 29.56
CA HIS A 406 -11.53 63.28 30.81
C HIS A 406 -10.05 63.02 30.53
N ALA A 407 -9.15 63.66 31.26
CA ALA A 407 -7.70 63.59 31.02
C ALA A 407 -7.11 62.17 31.15
N SER A 408 -7.80 61.27 31.88
CA SER A 408 -7.39 59.88 32.07
C SER A 408 -7.84 58.94 30.93
N ASP A 409 -8.55 59.44 29.93
CA ASP A 409 -9.03 58.61 28.84
C ASP A 409 -7.86 58.20 27.94
N ARG A 410 -7.75 56.89 27.67
CA ARG A 410 -6.67 56.30 26.86
C ARG A 410 -7.28 55.39 25.79
N ARG A 411 -6.73 55.44 24.59
CA ARG A 411 -7.09 54.58 23.46
C ARG A 411 -5.85 53.85 22.98
N SER A 412 -5.97 52.54 22.83
CA SER A 412 -4.95 51.68 22.23
C SER A 412 -5.00 51.74 20.71
N ASN A 413 -3.89 51.45 20.04
CA ASN A 413 -3.85 51.34 18.58
C ASN A 413 -3.87 49.87 18.13
N ASP A 414 -4.94 49.14 18.47
CA ASP A 414 -5.02 47.68 18.33
C ASP A 414 -6.24 47.20 17.52
N SER A 415 -6.78 48.06 16.65
CA SER A 415 -7.98 47.74 15.87
C SER A 415 -7.83 46.50 14.99
N GLY A 416 -6.63 46.23 14.47
CA GLY A 416 -6.34 44.98 13.77
C GLY A 416 -6.54 43.74 14.64
N ARG A 417 -6.10 43.77 15.92
CA ARG A 417 -6.30 42.68 16.88
C ARG A 417 -7.78 42.50 17.21
N LEU A 418 -8.50 43.59 17.50
CA LEU A 418 -9.93 43.52 17.79
C LEU A 418 -10.75 43.05 16.60
N ASN A 419 -10.39 43.46 15.38
CA ASN A 419 -11.01 42.95 14.16
C ASN A 419 -10.77 41.44 13.96
N ARG A 420 -9.61 40.91 14.35
CA ARG A 420 -9.36 39.45 14.37
C ARG A 420 -10.24 38.75 15.41
N LEU A 421 -10.31 39.27 16.65
CA LEU A 421 -11.17 38.71 17.69
C LEU A 421 -12.65 38.78 17.34
N ARG A 422 -13.09 39.81 16.59
CA ARG A 422 -14.47 39.93 16.11
C ARG A 422 -14.83 38.84 15.09
N LYS A 423 -13.84 38.40 14.30
CA LYS A 423 -13.96 37.33 13.29
C LYS A 423 -13.58 35.94 13.83
N GLY A 424 -13.16 35.85 15.09
CA GLY A 424 -12.72 34.61 15.72
C GLY A 424 -13.84 33.56 15.80
N ASN A 425 -13.45 32.29 15.85
CA ASN A 425 -14.38 31.19 16.07
C ASN A 425 -15.07 31.35 17.44
N LYS A 426 -16.38 31.08 17.48
CA LYS A 426 -17.21 31.20 18.68
C LYS A 426 -17.58 29.85 19.29
N ARG A 427 -17.25 28.75 18.60
CA ARG A 427 -17.56 27.39 19.03
C ARG A 427 -16.29 26.73 19.56
N VAL A 428 -16.33 26.38 20.84
CA VAL A 428 -15.34 25.51 21.47
C VAL A 428 -15.81 24.06 21.33
N LYS A 429 -14.86 23.15 21.11
CA LYS A 429 -15.10 21.71 21.08
C LYS A 429 -15.57 21.24 22.46
N SER A 430 -16.66 20.48 22.51
CA SER A 430 -17.18 19.93 23.77
C SER A 430 -16.29 18.81 24.30
N THR A 431 -16.31 18.57 25.60
CA THR A 431 -15.58 17.44 26.21
C THR A 431 -16.07 16.11 25.67
N SER A 432 -17.36 15.97 25.35
CA SER A 432 -17.90 14.77 24.69
C SER A 432 -17.29 14.52 23.30
N SER A 433 -17.00 15.57 22.53
CA SER A 433 -16.31 15.46 21.25
C SER A 433 -14.83 15.08 21.46
N MET A 434 -14.17 15.66 22.46
CA MET A 434 -12.82 15.26 22.86
C MET A 434 -12.74 13.80 23.32
N ARG A 435 -13.74 13.33 24.10
CA ARG A 435 -13.86 11.92 24.52
C ARG A 435 -13.93 10.98 23.33
N LYS A 436 -14.75 11.30 22.34
CA LYS A 436 -14.87 10.49 21.12
C LYS A 436 -13.54 10.37 20.38
N ASP A 437 -12.81 11.48 20.27
CA ASP A 437 -11.48 11.48 19.66
C ASP A 437 -10.46 10.70 20.49
N ALA A 438 -10.52 10.83 21.82
CA ALA A 438 -9.70 10.07 22.75
C ALA A 438 -9.91 8.56 22.57
N VAL A 439 -11.16 8.10 22.53
CA VAL A 439 -11.50 6.68 22.27
C VAL A 439 -10.87 6.21 20.96
N GLY A 440 -10.96 6.99 19.88
CA GLY A 440 -10.37 6.62 18.59
C GLY A 440 -8.84 6.50 18.65
N VAL A 441 -8.15 7.48 19.26
CA VAL A 441 -6.68 7.49 19.39
C VAL A 441 -6.19 6.36 20.27
N LEU A 442 -6.81 6.19 21.44
CA LEU A 442 -6.43 5.18 22.44
C LEU A 442 -6.75 3.77 21.95
N ALA A 443 -7.91 3.54 21.34
CA ALA A 443 -8.25 2.24 20.76
C ALA A 443 -7.23 1.81 19.70
N LYS A 444 -6.79 2.76 18.86
CA LYS A 444 -5.76 2.49 17.87
C LYS A 444 -4.44 2.08 18.52
N ARG A 445 -3.96 2.84 19.52
CA ARG A 445 -2.73 2.50 20.25
C ARG A 445 -2.81 1.10 20.89
N ALA A 446 -3.94 0.77 21.51
CA ALA A 446 -4.16 -0.53 22.12
C ALA A 446 -4.19 -1.66 21.08
N ALA A 447 -4.93 -1.51 19.99
CA ALA A 447 -5.02 -2.51 18.92
C ALA A 447 -3.65 -2.73 18.23
N ASP A 448 -2.96 -1.65 17.87
CA ASP A 448 -1.63 -1.70 17.27
C ASP A 448 -0.65 -2.44 18.20
N TYR A 449 -0.70 -2.18 19.51
CA TYR A 449 0.14 -2.86 20.48
C TYR A 449 -0.18 -4.36 20.59
N VAL A 450 -1.45 -4.74 20.69
CA VAL A 450 -1.88 -6.15 20.76
C VAL A 450 -1.44 -6.92 19.52
N LEU A 451 -1.65 -6.36 18.33
CA LEU A 451 -1.25 -6.99 17.07
C LEU A 451 0.28 -7.12 16.94
N ALA A 452 1.04 -6.14 17.45
CA ALA A 452 2.50 -6.18 17.43
C ALA A 452 3.08 -7.31 18.30
N GLN A 453 2.35 -7.80 19.31
CA GLN A 453 2.80 -8.94 20.12
C GLN A 453 2.80 -10.26 19.37
N LYS A 454 2.16 -10.33 18.19
CA LYS A 454 2.01 -11.56 17.38
C LYS A 454 1.65 -12.78 18.25
N LEU A 455 0.63 -12.66 19.11
CA LEU A 455 0.29 -13.68 20.11
C LEU A 455 0.30 -15.10 19.53
N ILE A 456 0.95 -16.01 20.25
CA ILE A 456 1.13 -17.42 19.91
C ILE A 456 0.73 -18.24 21.13
N ARG A 457 0.14 -19.41 20.88
CA ARG A 457 -0.14 -20.40 21.90
C ARG A 457 1.15 -21.14 22.26
N GLU A 458 1.58 -21.04 23.52
CA GLU A 458 2.75 -21.78 24.05
C GLU A 458 2.53 -23.31 24.05
#